data_AF-A0A7W0XKS7-F1
#
_entry.id   AF-A0A7W0XKS7-F1
#
_cell.length_a   1.000
_cell.length_b   1.000
_cell.length_c   1.000
_cell.angle_alpha   90.00
_cell.angle_beta   90.00
_cell.angle_gamma   90.00
#
_symmetry.space_group_name_H-M   'P 1'
#
loop_
_entity.id
_entity.type
_entity.pdbx_description
1 polymer ?
#
loop_
_entity_poly.entity_id
_entity_poly.type
_entity_poly.pdbx_seq_one_letter_code
_entity_poly.pdbx_strand_id
1 'polypeptide(L)'
;MVRVAVLMLVLTAVAPARGQEPENRGRYAFVPVPEGALRLNTQTGEVSLCSGEGVALACKLVPDTEAAPLAGAGEASGRIAALEARVAALEARPVVGDILPDEEALDRVAVLADKVMRRFFGLVRDMKREVEDEEL
;
A
#
# COMPACT_ATOMS: atom_id res chain seq x y z
N MET A 1 58.56 48.41 56.52
CA MET A 1 59.54 47.32 56.35
C MET A 1 58.77 46.09 55.91
N VAL A 2 58.78 45.81 54.60
CA VAL A 2 59.45 44.63 54.02
C VAL A 2 58.46 43.48 53.84
N ARG A 3 58.02 43.31 52.57
CA ARG A 3 57.77 42.04 51.85
C ARG A 3 56.62 41.18 52.42
N VAL A 4 55.63 40.74 51.66
CA VAL A 4 55.71 40.06 50.36
C VAL A 4 54.34 40.14 49.70
N ALA A 5 54.31 40.64 48.48
CA ALA A 5 53.25 40.37 47.52
C ALA A 5 53.27 38.88 47.15
N VAL A 6 52.20 38.14 47.42
CA VAL A 6 51.82 37.00 46.58
C VAL A 6 50.35 37.18 46.25
N LEU A 7 50.16 37.90 45.16
CA LEU A 7 48.99 37.85 44.30
C LEU A 7 48.91 36.42 43.75
N MET A 8 48.14 35.53 44.38
CA MET A 8 47.68 34.29 43.77
C MET A 8 46.18 34.39 43.57
N LEU A 9 45.84 35.13 42.53
CA LEU A 9 44.55 35.12 41.85
C LEU A 9 44.36 33.72 41.27
N VAL A 10 43.87 32.77 42.07
CA VAL A 10 43.38 31.49 41.57
C VAL A 10 42.03 31.77 40.91
N LEU A 11 42.09 32.20 39.66
CA LEU A 11 40.97 32.25 38.75
C LEU A 11 40.69 30.80 38.33
N THR A 12 39.91 30.08 39.14
CA THR A 12 39.32 28.82 38.70
C THR A 12 38.41 29.15 37.51
N ALA A 13 38.88 28.77 36.32
CA ALA A 13 38.09 28.81 35.13
C ALA A 13 36.86 27.91 35.34
N VAL A 14 35.72 28.52 35.64
CA VAL A 14 34.42 27.88 35.42
C VAL A 14 34.26 27.84 33.90
N ALA A 15 34.83 26.82 33.28
CA ALA A 15 34.51 26.48 31.91
C ALA A 15 33.00 26.19 31.89
N PRO A 16 32.18 26.87 31.09
CA PRO A 16 30.87 26.32 30.76
C PRO A 16 31.13 24.95 30.16
N ALA A 17 30.70 23.90 30.85
CA ALA A 17 30.52 22.59 30.25
C ALA A 17 29.54 22.79 29.10
N ARG A 18 30.09 23.00 27.90
CA ARG A 18 29.31 22.93 26.68
C ARG A 18 28.85 21.49 26.64
N GLY A 19 27.55 21.28 26.88
CA GLY A 19 26.90 20.04 26.51
C GLY A 19 27.35 19.74 25.09
N GLN A 20 27.94 18.56 24.90
CA GLN A 20 28.29 18.06 23.58
C GLN A 20 26.96 18.03 22.82
N GLU A 21 26.69 19.04 22.00
CA GLU A 21 25.67 18.96 20.97
C GLU A 21 26.12 17.81 20.07
N PRO A 22 25.36 16.69 19.98
CA PRO A 22 25.71 15.65 19.04
C PRO A 22 25.54 16.23 17.63
N GLU A 23 26.68 16.58 17.05
CA GLU A 23 26.94 16.70 15.63
C GLU A 23 26.48 15.40 14.96
N ASN A 24 25.18 15.34 14.62
CA ASN A 24 24.49 14.42 13.71
C ASN A 24 23.05 14.27 14.20
N ARG A 25 22.15 15.20 13.82
CA ARG A 25 20.73 14.83 13.70
C ARG A 25 20.56 13.96 12.46
N GLY A 26 21.17 12.77 12.48
CA GLY A 26 20.85 11.70 11.55
C GLY A 26 19.40 11.24 11.77
N ARG A 27 18.97 10.22 11.04
CA ARG A 27 17.64 9.61 11.20
C ARG A 27 17.32 9.22 12.65
N TYR A 28 18.33 9.01 13.49
CA TYR A 28 18.16 8.62 14.89
C TYR A 28 18.77 9.65 15.84
N ALA A 29 18.02 10.01 16.89
CA ALA A 29 18.49 10.79 18.02
C ALA A 29 18.45 9.93 19.29
N PHE A 30 19.46 10.04 20.16
CA PHE A 30 19.54 9.27 21.41
C PHE A 30 19.44 10.18 22.62
N VAL A 31 18.61 9.80 23.61
CA VAL A 31 18.40 10.50 24.88
C VAL A 31 18.74 9.55 26.02
N PRO A 32 19.69 9.87 26.91
CA PRO A 32 20.05 9.00 28.03
C PRO A 32 18.92 8.94 29.06
N VAL A 33 18.65 7.75 29.59
CA VAL A 33 17.66 7.48 30.66
C VAL A 33 18.27 6.51 31.70
N PRO A 34 17.72 6.42 32.92
CA PRO A 34 18.27 5.52 33.95
C PRO A 34 18.39 4.05 33.50
N GLU A 35 17.48 3.61 32.62
CA GLU A 35 17.38 2.23 32.12
C GLU A 35 18.22 1.98 30.85
N GLY A 36 18.92 2.99 30.32
CA GLY A 36 19.71 2.91 29.09
C GLY A 36 19.65 4.19 28.25
N ALA A 37 19.28 4.08 26.97
CA ALA A 37 19.10 5.22 26.08
C ALA A 37 17.80 5.07 25.26
N LEU A 38 17.00 6.13 25.21
CA LEU A 38 15.87 6.23 24.29
C LEU A 38 16.38 6.63 22.91
N ARG A 39 16.02 5.86 21.89
CA ARG A 39 16.27 6.15 20.48
C ARG A 39 14.99 6.69 19.85
N LEU A 40 15.03 7.91 19.34
CA LEU A 40 13.99 8.54 18.54
C LEU A 40 14.34 8.46 17.06
N ASN A 41 13.46 7.86 16.26
CA ASN A 41 13.52 7.94 14.80
C ASN A 41 12.87 9.24 14.33
N THR A 42 13.66 10.20 13.85
CA THR A 42 13.19 11.54 13.46
C THR A 42 12.33 11.54 12.19
N GLN A 43 12.27 10.43 11.45
CA GLN A 43 11.42 10.28 10.26
C GLN A 43 10.05 9.69 10.57
N THR A 44 9.97 8.76 11.54
CA THR A 44 8.72 8.04 11.85
C THR A 44 8.10 8.46 13.19
N GLY A 45 8.85 9.16 14.04
CA GLY A 45 8.45 9.50 15.40
C GLY A 45 8.59 8.34 16.40
N GLU A 46 9.06 7.18 15.95
CA GLU A 46 9.15 5.97 16.77
C GLU A 46 10.18 6.11 17.91
N VAL A 47 9.79 5.72 19.12
CA VAL A 47 10.66 5.68 20.30
C VAL A 47 11.00 4.23 20.66
N SER A 48 12.27 3.94 20.85
CA SER A 48 12.76 2.64 21.32
C SER A 48 13.63 2.79 22.56
N LEU A 49 13.49 1.91 23.55
CA LEU A 49 14.40 1.82 24.69
C LEU A 49 15.54 0.86 24.34
N CYS A 50 16.76 1.39 24.29
CA CYS A 50 17.96 0.66 23.99
C CYS A 50 18.77 0.41 25.27
N SER A 51 19.11 -0.84 25.53
CA SER A 51 20.01 -1.24 26.63
C SER A 51 21.10 -2.18 26.12
N GLY A 52 22.29 -2.13 26.75
CA GLY A 52 23.47 -2.91 26.36
C GLY A 52 24.77 -2.20 26.72
N GLU A 53 25.88 -2.94 26.77
CA GLU A 53 27.22 -2.41 27.03
C GLU A 53 28.05 -2.38 25.72
N GLY A 54 28.68 -1.24 25.43
CA GLY A 54 29.56 -1.09 24.27
C GLY A 54 28.83 -0.97 22.93
N VAL A 55 29.22 -1.80 21.95
CA VAL A 55 28.79 -1.69 20.53
C VAL A 55 27.53 -2.50 20.21
N ALA A 56 27.04 -3.30 21.17
CA ALA A 56 25.87 -4.16 21.01
C ALA A 56 24.69 -3.64 21.86
N LEU A 57 23.98 -2.65 21.34
CA LEU A 57 22.73 -2.17 21.94
C LEU A 57 21.53 -2.96 21.40
N ALA A 58 20.71 -3.50 22.30
CA ALA A 58 19.41 -4.08 21.97
C ALA A 58 18.31 -3.04 22.20
N CYS A 59 17.58 -2.67 21.13
CA CYS A 59 16.49 -1.70 21.20
C CYS A 59 15.13 -2.40 21.16
N LYS A 60 14.27 -2.09 22.13
CA LYS A 60 12.87 -2.53 22.16
C LYS A 60 11.94 -1.35 21.91
N LEU A 61 10.92 -1.55 21.08
CA LEU A 61 9.91 -0.54 20.79
C LEU A 61 9.17 -0.17 22.10
N VAL A 62 9.08 1.12 22.41
CA VAL A 62 8.25 1.60 23.51
C VAL A 62 6.87 1.85 22.94
N PRO A 63 5.83 1.11 23.37
CA PRO A 63 4.48 1.35 22.89
C PRO A 63 3.99 2.69 23.42
N ASP A 64 3.55 3.56 22.51
CA ASP A 64 2.84 4.77 22.88
C ASP A 64 1.48 4.34 23.45
N THR A 65 1.39 4.34 24.78
CA THR A 65 0.16 3.95 25.50
C THR A 65 -1.02 4.89 25.21
N GLU A 66 -0.77 6.04 24.59
CA GLU A 66 -1.77 7.00 24.12
C GLU A 66 -1.85 7.12 22.59
N ALA A 67 -1.06 6.36 21.82
CA ALA A 67 -1.29 6.27 20.38
C ALA A 67 -2.64 5.60 20.18
N ALA A 68 -3.63 6.43 19.82
CA ALA A 68 -4.94 5.99 19.39
C ALA A 68 -4.75 4.74 18.52
N PRO A 69 -5.56 3.67 18.74
CA PRO A 69 -5.44 2.44 17.98
C PRO A 69 -5.27 2.79 16.51
N LEU A 70 -4.43 2.05 15.79
CA LEU A 70 -4.23 2.11 14.35
C LEU A 70 -5.55 1.86 13.59
N ALA A 71 -6.56 2.71 13.78
CA ALA A 71 -7.88 2.62 13.21
C ALA A 71 -7.78 2.67 11.68
N GLY A 72 -6.79 3.41 11.18
CA GLY A 72 -6.42 3.44 9.76
C GLY A 72 -5.78 2.14 9.24
N ALA A 73 -5.11 1.33 10.07
CA ALA A 73 -4.55 0.05 9.61
C ALA A 73 -5.65 -1.00 9.39
N GLY A 74 -6.68 -1.01 10.26
CA GLY A 74 -7.87 -1.84 10.05
C GLY A 74 -8.65 -1.42 8.82
N GLU A 75 -8.85 -0.11 8.61
CA GLU A 75 -9.50 0.43 7.41
C GLU A 75 -8.71 0.09 6.14
N ALA A 76 -7.38 0.24 6.15
CA ALA A 76 -6.53 -0.10 5.01
C ALA A 76 -6.58 -1.59 4.68
N SER A 77 -6.53 -2.47 5.69
CA SER A 77 -6.67 -3.91 5.51
C SER A 77 -8.04 -4.29 4.94
N GLY A 78 -9.12 -3.66 5.43
CA GLY A 78 -10.47 -3.86 4.89
C GLY A 78 -10.61 -3.42 3.44
N ARG A 79 -9.98 -2.30 3.06
CA ARG A 79 -9.96 -1.82 1.67
C ARG A 79 -9.16 -2.74 0.75
N ILE A 80 -8.04 -3.29 1.21
CA ILE A 80 -7.25 -4.26 0.43
C ILE A 80 -8.08 -5.51 0.18
N ALA A 81 -8.68 -6.11 1.22
CA ALA A 81 -9.53 -7.28 1.07
C ALA A 81 -10.71 -7.04 0.11
N ALA A 82 -11.35 -5.87 0.18
CA ALA A 82 -12.43 -5.49 -0.73
C ALA A 82 -11.95 -5.32 -2.18
N LEU A 83 -10.75 -4.76 -2.39
CA LEU A 83 -10.15 -4.63 -3.72
C LEU A 83 -9.75 -5.99 -4.30
N GLU A 84 -9.10 -6.84 -3.51
CA GLU A 84 -8.73 -8.20 -3.92
C GLU A 84 -9.97 -9.02 -4.30
N ALA A 85 -11.05 -8.95 -3.52
CA ALA A 85 -12.31 -9.62 -3.85
C ALA A 85 -12.90 -9.12 -5.19
N ARG A 86 -12.81 -7.82 -5.46
CA ARG A 86 -13.28 -7.25 -6.74
C ARG A 86 -12.40 -7.67 -7.92
N VAL A 87 -11.09 -7.74 -7.72
CA VAL A 87 -10.14 -8.22 -8.75
C VAL A 87 -10.43 -9.69 -9.06
N ALA A 88 -10.51 -10.54 -8.04
CA ALA A 88 -10.85 -11.96 -8.23
C ALA A 88 -12.20 -12.14 -8.96
N ALA A 89 -13.20 -11.33 -8.61
CA ALA A 89 -14.50 -11.36 -9.30
C ALA A 89 -14.40 -10.91 -10.76
N LEU A 90 -13.52 -9.95 -11.09
CA LEU A 90 -13.29 -9.50 -12.46
C LEU A 90 -12.47 -10.49 -13.28
N GLU A 91 -11.47 -11.13 -12.67
CA GLU A 91 -10.64 -12.16 -13.31
C GLU A 91 -11.41 -13.46 -13.54
N ALA A 92 -12.37 -13.79 -12.66
CA ALA A 92 -13.27 -14.92 -12.86
C ALA A 92 -14.34 -14.68 -13.95
N ARG A 93 -14.45 -13.45 -14.49
CA ARG A 93 -15.35 -13.21 -15.62
C ARG A 93 -14.75 -13.84 -16.87
N PRO A 94 -15.53 -14.64 -17.62
CA PRO A 94 -15.07 -15.14 -18.90
C PRO A 94 -14.76 -13.95 -19.80
N VAL A 95 -13.50 -13.87 -20.23
CA VAL A 95 -13.06 -12.92 -21.25
C VAL A 95 -13.83 -13.25 -22.53
N VAL A 96 -14.16 -12.25 -23.34
CA VAL A 96 -14.91 -12.42 -24.61
C VAL A 96 -14.30 -13.51 -25.52
N GLY A 97 -13.02 -13.84 -25.34
CA GLY A 97 -12.34 -14.99 -25.95
C GLY A 97 -12.92 -16.37 -25.59
N ASP A 98 -13.41 -16.59 -24.38
CA ASP A 98 -14.08 -17.83 -23.94
C ASP A 98 -15.55 -17.91 -24.37
N ILE A 99 -16.12 -16.78 -24.82
CA ILE A 99 -17.50 -16.68 -25.31
C ILE A 99 -17.55 -16.88 -26.83
N LEU A 100 -16.41 -16.76 -27.52
CA LEU A 100 -16.29 -17.17 -28.92
C LEU A 100 -16.46 -18.69 -28.95
N PRO A 101 -17.57 -19.20 -29.51
CA PRO A 101 -17.75 -20.63 -29.67
C PRO A 101 -16.58 -21.19 -30.47
N ASP A 102 -16.24 -22.46 -30.25
CA ASP A 102 -15.26 -23.14 -31.10
C ASP A 102 -15.67 -23.06 -32.59
N GLU A 103 -14.73 -23.27 -33.50
CA GLU A 103 -14.98 -23.15 -34.94
C GLU A 103 -16.13 -24.08 -35.43
N GLU A 104 -16.30 -25.26 -34.83
CA GLU A 104 -17.39 -26.19 -35.13
C GLU A 104 -18.74 -25.66 -34.64
N ALA A 105 -18.78 -25.00 -33.49
CA ALA A 105 -19.97 -24.35 -32.98
C ALA A 105 -20.38 -23.14 -33.84
N LEU A 106 -19.41 -22.37 -34.34
CA LEU A 106 -19.65 -21.29 -35.30
C LEU A 106 -20.20 -21.82 -36.63
N ASP A 107 -19.61 -22.89 -37.18
CA ASP A 107 -20.08 -23.54 -38.40
C ASP A 107 -21.50 -24.08 -38.25
N ARG A 108 -21.83 -24.68 -37.10
CA ARG A 108 -23.17 -25.18 -36.79
C ARG A 108 -24.20 -24.04 -36.77
N VAL A 109 -23.85 -22.90 -36.18
CA VAL A 109 -24.70 -21.70 -36.16
C VAL A 109 -24.86 -21.13 -37.56
N ALA A 110 -23.80 -21.07 -38.36
CA ALA A 110 -23.85 -20.60 -39.75
C ALA A 110 -24.77 -21.48 -40.62
N VAL A 111 -24.68 -22.80 -40.48
CA VAL A 111 -25.55 -23.75 -41.20
C VAL A 111 -27.01 -23.60 -40.75
N LEU A 112 -27.27 -23.39 -39.46
CA LEU A 112 -28.62 -23.13 -38.96
C LEU A 112 -29.17 -21.81 -39.51
N ALA A 113 -28.36 -20.74 -39.47
CA ALA A 113 -28.74 -19.44 -39.99
C ALA A 113 -29.05 -19.49 -41.49
N ASP A 114 -28.24 -20.18 -42.31
CA ASP A 114 -28.50 -20.37 -43.74
C ASP A 114 -29.82 -21.11 -43.99
N LYS A 115 -30.10 -22.19 -43.26
CA LYS A 115 -31.36 -22.93 -43.37
C LYS A 115 -32.58 -22.07 -42.99
N VAL A 116 -32.48 -21.29 -41.91
CA VAL A 116 -33.55 -20.41 -41.46
C VAL A 116 -33.83 -19.32 -42.50
N MET A 117 -32.78 -18.68 -43.03
CA MET A 117 -32.93 -17.64 -44.05
C MET A 117 -33.54 -18.18 -45.34
N ARG A 118 -33.08 -19.35 -45.81
CA ARG A 118 -33.66 -20.01 -47.00
C ARG A 118 -35.13 -20.35 -46.80
N ARG A 119 -35.51 -20.85 -45.61
CA ARG A 119 -36.90 -21.15 -45.27
C ARG A 119 -37.75 -19.86 -45.27
N PHE A 120 -37.26 -18.80 -44.65
CA PHE A 120 -37.94 -17.51 -44.59
C PHE A 120 -38.18 -16.92 -45.98
N PHE A 121 -37.15 -16.86 -46.84
CA PHE A 121 -37.30 -16.37 -48.22
C PHE A 121 -38.16 -17.28 -49.11
N GLY A 122 -38.31 -18.56 -48.75
CA GLY A 122 -39.31 -19.44 -49.36
C GLY A 122 -40.72 -18.92 -49.07
N LEU A 123 -41.06 -18.80 -47.79
CA LEU A 123 -42.38 -18.31 -47.36
C LEU A 123 -42.73 -16.94 -47.95
N VAL A 124 -41.78 -16.01 -47.97
CA VAL A 124 -42.02 -14.66 -48.54
C VAL A 124 -42.31 -14.72 -50.04
N ARG A 125 -41.63 -15.60 -50.80
CA ARG A 125 -41.91 -15.76 -52.24
C ARG A 125 -43.24 -16.45 -52.51
N ASP A 126 -43.61 -17.42 -51.70
CA ASP A 126 -44.90 -18.11 -51.83
C ASP A 126 -46.04 -17.11 -51.60
N MET A 127 -45.94 -16.28 -50.56
CA MET A 127 -46.92 -15.21 -50.30
C MET A 127 -46.97 -14.17 -51.43
N LYS A 128 -45.83 -13.83 -52.04
CA LYS A 128 -45.79 -12.91 -53.19
C LYS A 128 -46.50 -13.51 -54.43
N ARG A 129 -46.37 -14.81 -54.67
CA ARG A 129 -47.01 -15.51 -55.79
C ARG A 129 -48.52 -15.61 -55.61
N GLU A 130 -48.99 -15.94 -54.40
CA GLU A 130 -50.43 -15.99 -54.11
C GLU A 130 -51.11 -14.64 -54.41
N VAL A 131 -50.46 -13.52 -54.06
CA VAL A 131 -50.96 -12.18 -54.39
C VAL A 131 -50.93 -11.90 -55.90
N GLU A 132 -49.85 -12.26 -56.60
CA GLU A 132 -49.73 -12.05 -58.06
C GLU A 132 -50.72 -12.91 -58.86
N ASP A 133 -51.04 -14.12 -58.38
CA ASP A 133 -51.99 -15.04 -59.02
C ASP A 133 -53.46 -14.65 -58.76
N GLU A 134 -53.77 -13.96 -57.66
CA GLU A 134 -55.12 -13.40 -57.37
C GLU A 134 -55.44 -12.11 -58.17
N GLU A 135 -54.44 -11.43 -58.75
CA GLU A 135 -54.62 -10.23 -59.58
C GLU A 135 -54.87 -10.53 -61.09
N LEU A 136 -54.90 -11.81 -61.50
CA LEU A 136 -55.13 -12.30 -62.88
C LEU A 136 -56.55 -12.86 -63.07
#